data_AF-A0A183GIA9-F1
#
_entry.id   AF-A0A183GIA9-F1
#
_cell.length_a   1.000
_cell.length_b   1.000
_cell.length_c   1.000
_cell.angle_alpha   90.00
_cell.angle_beta   90.00
_cell.angle_gamma   90.00
#
_symmetry.space_group_name_H-M   'P 1'
#
loop_
_entity.id
_entity.type
_entity.pdbx_description
1 polymer ?
#
loop_
_entity_poly.entity_id
_entity_poly.type
_entity_poly.pdbx_seq_one_letter_code
_entity_poly.pdbx_strand_id
1 'polypeptide(L)'
;MDVPYRGGCNVRRHRSPQPKTVSYEVTVVIQHHPLFITAGDRAYRLNCIYRQADAMLTQKININISFNAFFASELPPTTLDGASSPQCRYDVLTALNGPALLVANVGEPVVHRWSCNSNSHGFLVHSCVVRDQTGTEYKLVDERGCVIEKNLVPDITYASDLSYAYTTINAFRFAEQIMVHFSCQITLCQKRDQGCEGIAVSIDNRSIFTGSEQL
;
A
#
# COMPACT_ATOMS: atom_id res chain seq x y z
N MET A 1 -23.09 7.73 17.75
CA MET A 1 -22.70 6.51 17.01
C MET A 1 -22.41 5.49 18.08
N ASP A 2 -23.28 4.49 18.21
CA ASP A 2 -23.25 3.56 19.34
C ASP A 2 -22.71 2.21 18.86
N VAL A 3 -21.79 1.61 19.61
CA VAL A 3 -21.19 0.31 19.28
C VAL A 3 -21.80 -0.76 20.18
N PRO A 4 -22.82 -1.51 19.72
CA PRO A 4 -23.50 -2.50 20.53
C PRO A 4 -22.60 -3.72 20.83
N TYR A 5 -22.67 -4.22 22.07
CA TYR A 5 -21.91 -5.40 22.54
C TYR A 5 -22.31 -6.71 21.84
N ARG A 6 -23.51 -6.75 21.23
CA ARG A 6 -23.99 -7.80 20.33
C ARG A 6 -24.38 -7.12 19.02
N GLY A 7 -23.53 -7.18 18.01
CA GLY A 7 -23.77 -6.57 16.70
C GLY A 7 -22.60 -6.72 15.74
N GLY A 8 -22.80 -6.28 14.49
CA GLY A 8 -21.79 -6.30 13.43
C GLY A 8 -20.78 -5.17 13.58
N CYS A 9 -19.70 -5.39 14.35
CA CYS A 9 -18.56 -4.47 14.49
C CYS A 9 -17.29 -5.20 15.01
N ASN A 10 -17.21 -6.53 14.86
CA ASN A 10 -16.11 -7.37 15.33
C ASN A 10 -15.68 -7.11 16.81
N VAL A 11 -16.67 -6.85 17.68
CA VAL A 11 -16.43 -6.65 19.13
C VAL A 11 -15.94 -7.96 19.73
N ARG A 12 -14.72 -7.96 20.28
CA ARG A 12 -14.11 -9.15 20.89
C ARG A 12 -14.56 -9.30 22.33
N ARG A 13 -15.03 -10.49 22.67
CA ARG A 13 -15.49 -10.80 24.03
C ARG A 13 -14.54 -11.80 24.68
N HIS A 14 -13.88 -11.40 25.75
CA HIS A 14 -13.05 -12.27 26.57
C HIS A 14 -13.69 -12.49 27.94
N ARG A 15 -13.61 -13.71 28.46
CA ARG A 15 -14.02 -14.04 29.83
C ARG A 15 -12.78 -14.38 30.64
N SER A 16 -12.59 -13.70 31.77
CA SER A 16 -11.55 -14.08 32.74
C SER A 16 -12.21 -14.80 33.92
N PRO A 17 -11.71 -15.99 34.32
CA PRO A 17 -12.23 -16.72 35.47
C PRO A 17 -11.76 -16.15 36.81
N GLN A 18 -10.63 -15.42 36.84
CA GLN A 18 -10.07 -14.82 38.05
C GLN A 18 -9.51 -13.41 37.77
N PRO A 19 -10.20 -12.34 38.20
CA PRO A 19 -11.56 -12.29 38.75
C PRO A 19 -12.62 -12.61 37.67
N LYS A 20 -13.77 -13.19 38.06
CA LYS A 20 -14.93 -13.46 37.16
C LYS A 20 -15.38 -12.17 36.47
N THR A 21 -14.87 -11.94 35.28
CA THR A 21 -15.10 -10.72 34.50
C THR A 21 -15.34 -11.07 33.04
N VAL A 22 -16.14 -10.24 32.38
CA VAL A 22 -16.34 -10.28 30.93
C VAL A 22 -15.84 -8.94 30.40
N SER A 23 -14.80 -8.98 29.57
CA SER A 23 -14.31 -7.81 28.86
C SER A 23 -14.83 -7.79 27.42
N TYR A 24 -15.21 -6.61 26.97
CA TYR A 24 -15.53 -6.31 25.58
C TYR A 24 -14.47 -5.34 25.06
N GLU A 25 -13.72 -5.78 24.05
CA GLU A 25 -12.68 -5.00 23.40
C GLU A 25 -13.15 -4.64 21.99
N VAL A 26 -13.06 -3.35 21.65
CA VAL A 26 -13.30 -2.85 20.30
C VAL A 26 -12.23 -1.82 19.94
N THR A 27 -11.79 -1.83 18.69
CA THR A 27 -10.89 -0.81 18.15
C THR A 27 -11.66 0.06 17.16
N VAL A 28 -11.74 1.35 17.43
CA VAL A 28 -12.37 2.35 16.57
C VAL A 28 -11.27 3.11 15.84
N VAL A 29 -11.31 3.11 14.51
CA VAL A 29 -10.33 3.83 13.67
C VAL A 29 -11.00 5.06 13.08
N ILE A 30 -10.47 6.25 13.37
CA ILE A 30 -10.91 7.50 12.76
C ILE A 30 -10.03 7.74 11.52
N GLN A 31 -10.61 7.52 10.35
CA GLN A 31 -9.96 7.70 9.06
C GLN A 31 -10.22 9.09 8.50
N HIS A 32 -9.17 9.75 8.03
CA HIS A 32 -9.29 11.04 7.33
C HIS A 32 -9.42 10.86 5.82
N HIS A 33 -8.80 9.80 5.26
CA HIS A 33 -8.98 9.42 3.87
C HIS A 33 -10.20 8.49 3.74
N PRO A 34 -11.13 8.72 2.79
CA PRO A 34 -12.38 7.96 2.67
C PRO A 34 -12.16 6.47 2.33
N LEU A 35 -11.00 6.11 1.76
CA LEU A 35 -10.72 4.75 1.29
C LEU A 35 -9.53 4.06 1.99
N PHE A 36 -8.61 4.82 2.57
CA PHE A 36 -7.32 4.28 3.04
C PHE A 36 -7.14 4.55 4.53
N ILE A 37 -6.54 3.60 5.23
CA ILE A 37 -5.97 3.85 6.56
C ILE A 37 -4.55 4.34 6.36
N THR A 38 -4.27 5.53 6.87
CA THR A 38 -2.99 6.25 6.74
C THR A 38 -2.35 6.49 8.11
N ALA A 39 -1.09 6.95 8.13
CA ALA A 39 -0.37 7.27 9.37
C ALA A 39 -1.04 8.38 10.20
N GLY A 40 -1.80 9.26 9.56
CA GLY A 40 -2.54 10.34 10.23
C GLY A 40 -3.79 9.86 10.97
N ASP A 41 -4.23 8.63 10.73
CA ASP A 41 -5.44 8.09 11.32
C ASP A 41 -5.21 7.62 12.75
N ARG A 42 -6.24 7.76 13.59
CA ARG A 42 -6.15 7.43 15.02
C ARG A 42 -6.98 6.20 15.33
N ALA A 43 -6.34 5.19 15.92
CA ALA A 43 -6.99 3.98 16.40
C ALA A 43 -7.15 4.03 17.93
N TYR A 44 -8.38 4.01 18.41
CA TYR A 44 -8.72 4.00 19.82
C TYR A 44 -9.19 2.60 20.23
N ARG A 45 -8.47 2.00 21.18
CA ARG A 45 -8.84 0.71 21.76
C ARG A 45 -9.67 0.94 23.01
N LEU A 46 -10.96 0.63 22.92
CA LEU A 46 -11.90 0.70 24.03
C LEU A 46 -11.99 -0.68 24.68
N ASN A 47 -11.78 -0.74 25.99
CA ASN A 47 -11.87 -1.98 26.78
C ASN A 47 -12.86 -1.76 27.93
N CYS A 48 -14.05 -2.36 27.81
CA CYS A 48 -15.09 -2.30 28.82
C CYS A 48 -15.10 -3.60 29.62
N ILE A 49 -14.79 -3.53 30.91
CA ILE A 49 -14.70 -4.70 31.80
C ILE A 49 -15.89 -4.73 32.74
N TYR A 50 -16.71 -5.77 32.65
CA TYR A 50 -17.84 -6.01 33.54
C TYR A 50 -17.52 -7.14 34.51
N ARG A 51 -17.73 -6.90 35.80
CA ARG A 51 -17.69 -7.95 36.83
C ARG A 51 -19.00 -8.73 36.77
N GLN A 52 -18.90 -10.06 36.68
CA GLN A 52 -20.09 -10.91 36.68
C GLN A 52 -20.41 -11.34 38.11
N ALA A 53 -21.58 -10.93 38.63
CA ALA A 53 -22.17 -11.56 39.80
C ALA A 53 -22.75 -12.93 39.39
N ASP A 54 -22.60 -13.92 40.27
CA ASP A 54 -22.89 -15.31 39.97
C ASP A 54 -24.38 -15.55 39.70
N ALA A 55 -24.71 -15.90 38.45
CA ALA A 55 -25.94 -16.57 38.08
C ALA A 55 -25.60 -17.67 37.07
N MET A 56 -25.80 -18.92 37.48
CA MET A 56 -25.55 -20.10 36.64
C MET A 56 -26.68 -20.29 35.62
N LEU A 57 -26.32 -20.31 34.34
CA LEU A 57 -27.12 -20.97 33.31
C LEU A 57 -26.18 -21.77 32.41
N THR A 58 -26.33 -23.09 32.45
CA THR A 58 -25.63 -24.10 31.67
C THR A 58 -26.33 -24.29 30.32
N GLN A 59 -25.61 -24.11 29.20
CA GLN A 59 -25.98 -24.73 27.93
C GLN A 59 -24.75 -25.28 27.22
N LYS A 60 -24.88 -26.52 26.77
CA LYS A 60 -23.91 -27.29 26.00
C LYS A 60 -24.02 -26.91 24.52
N ILE A 61 -22.89 -26.82 23.82
CA ILE A 61 -22.85 -26.71 22.35
C ILE A 61 -21.93 -27.82 21.83
N ASN A 62 -22.42 -28.59 20.86
CA ASN A 62 -21.66 -29.56 20.06
C ASN A 62 -21.24 -28.91 18.74
N ILE A 63 -20.08 -29.31 18.21
CA ILE A 63 -19.50 -28.83 16.96
C ILE A 63 -19.63 -29.95 15.91
N ASN A 64 -20.07 -29.62 14.69
CA ASN A 64 -19.70 -30.33 13.46
C ASN A 64 -20.15 -29.51 12.25
N ILE A 65 -19.23 -29.10 11.37
CA ILE A 65 -19.44 -29.17 9.91
C ILE A 65 -18.08 -29.38 9.20
N SER A 66 -18.03 -30.44 8.40
CA SER A 66 -17.05 -30.74 7.34
C SER A 66 -17.53 -30.14 6.01
N PHE A 67 -16.64 -29.60 5.17
CA PHE A 67 -16.87 -29.57 3.71
C PHE A 67 -15.55 -29.66 2.93
N ASN A 68 -15.58 -30.50 1.89
CA ASN A 68 -14.48 -30.85 1.01
C ASN A 68 -14.53 -30.05 -0.30
N ALA A 69 -13.31 -29.84 -0.83
CA ALA A 69 -12.86 -29.93 -2.22
C ALA A 69 -13.12 -28.81 -3.27
N PHE A 70 -11.98 -28.40 -3.88
CA PHE A 70 -11.72 -28.19 -5.33
C PHE A 70 -12.21 -26.88 -5.99
N PHE A 71 -11.57 -26.20 -6.96
CA PHE A 71 -10.37 -26.30 -7.83
C PHE A 71 -9.90 -24.85 -8.13
N ALA A 72 -8.61 -24.63 -8.45
CA ALA A 72 -8.24 -23.74 -9.55
C ALA A 72 -6.81 -24.05 -10.05
N SER A 73 -6.75 -24.35 -11.34
CA SER A 73 -5.58 -24.75 -12.14
C SER A 73 -4.63 -23.59 -12.38
N GLU A 74 -3.34 -23.92 -12.46
CA GLU A 74 -2.25 -23.09 -12.99
C GLU A 74 -2.50 -22.74 -14.46
N LEU A 75 -2.06 -21.54 -14.87
CA LEU A 75 -1.90 -21.16 -16.28
C LEU A 75 -0.40 -20.93 -16.58
N PRO A 76 0.11 -21.42 -17.73
CA PRO A 76 1.48 -21.17 -18.20
C PRO A 76 1.55 -19.94 -19.12
N PRO A 77 2.70 -19.26 -19.24
CA PRO A 77 2.95 -18.33 -20.34
C PRO A 77 3.67 -19.04 -21.50
N THR A 78 3.12 -18.98 -22.70
CA THR A 78 3.82 -19.28 -23.97
C THR A 78 3.90 -17.99 -24.81
N THR A 79 5.10 -17.38 -24.85
CA THR A 79 6.04 -17.23 -25.99
C THR A 79 5.61 -16.29 -27.10
N LEU A 80 6.45 -15.30 -27.47
CA LEU A 80 7.16 -15.25 -28.76
C LEU A 80 8.16 -14.07 -28.85
N ASP A 81 9.41 -14.42 -29.10
CA ASP A 81 10.51 -13.78 -29.85
C ASP A 81 10.60 -12.25 -30.04
N GLY A 82 11.80 -11.74 -29.75
CA GLY A 82 12.56 -11.10 -30.83
C GLY A 82 12.85 -9.60 -30.76
N ALA A 83 12.98 -8.99 -29.59
CA ALA A 83 13.75 -7.75 -29.42
C ALA A 83 14.33 -7.75 -28.01
N SER A 84 15.62 -7.49 -27.83
CA SER A 84 16.23 -7.43 -26.49
C SER A 84 15.77 -6.16 -25.76
N SER A 85 14.53 -6.17 -25.27
CA SER A 85 14.01 -5.16 -24.35
C SER A 85 14.72 -5.30 -23.01
N PRO A 86 15.11 -4.18 -22.37
CA PRO A 86 15.72 -4.23 -21.05
C PRO A 86 14.80 -4.95 -20.06
N GLN A 87 15.38 -5.82 -19.24
CA GLN A 87 14.72 -6.42 -18.09
C GLN A 87 14.57 -5.34 -17.02
N CYS A 88 13.32 -4.97 -16.75
CA CYS A 88 12.97 -4.03 -15.71
C CYS A 88 12.40 -4.75 -14.49
N ARG A 89 12.71 -4.23 -13.31
CA ARG A 89 12.33 -4.79 -12.02
C ARG A 89 11.73 -3.71 -11.15
N TYR A 90 10.72 -4.11 -10.39
CA TYR A 90 10.07 -3.29 -9.37
C TYR A 90 10.24 -3.96 -8.01
N ASP A 91 10.77 -3.20 -7.05
CA ASP A 91 11.06 -3.64 -5.70
C ASP A 91 10.47 -2.68 -4.68
N VAL A 92 9.97 -3.23 -3.57
CA VAL A 92 9.65 -2.47 -2.36
C VAL A 92 10.73 -2.76 -1.34
N LEU A 93 11.39 -1.73 -0.83
CA LEU A 93 12.57 -1.82 0.01
C LEU A 93 12.35 -1.08 1.33
N THR A 94 13.07 -1.49 2.37
CA THR A 94 13.12 -0.76 3.66
C THR A 94 13.82 0.60 3.55
N ALA A 95 14.76 0.71 2.62
CA ALA A 95 15.48 1.93 2.27
C ALA A 95 15.99 1.80 0.82
N LEU A 96 16.47 2.88 0.20
CA LEU A 96 16.88 2.87 -1.21
C LEU A 96 17.88 1.75 -1.57
N ASN A 97 18.78 1.43 -0.63
CA ASN A 97 19.76 0.33 -0.73
C ASN A 97 19.51 -0.79 0.30
N GLY A 98 18.31 -0.82 0.90
CA GLY A 98 17.93 -1.80 1.90
C GLY A 98 17.45 -3.12 1.29
N PRO A 99 17.22 -4.15 2.12
CA PRO A 99 16.60 -5.39 1.67
C PRO A 99 15.16 -5.18 1.20
N ALA A 100 14.71 -6.11 0.35
CA ALA A 100 13.32 -6.17 -0.09
C ALA A 100 12.37 -6.44 1.07
N LEU A 101 11.22 -5.78 1.03
CA LEU A 101 10.21 -5.77 2.08
C LEU A 101 8.91 -6.38 1.54
N LEU A 102 8.36 -7.33 2.29
CA LEU A 102 7.09 -8.01 1.98
C LEU A 102 5.93 -7.53 2.85
N VAL A 103 6.24 -7.08 4.07
CA VAL A 103 5.26 -6.68 5.08
C VAL A 103 5.75 -5.39 5.73
N ALA A 104 4.89 -4.39 5.80
CA ALA A 104 5.15 -3.11 6.45
C ALA A 104 3.98 -2.76 7.37
N ASN A 105 4.25 -2.04 8.44
CA ASN A 105 3.20 -1.49 9.29
C ASN A 105 2.64 -0.21 8.65
N VAL A 106 1.35 0.07 8.87
CA VAL A 106 0.76 1.34 8.38
C VAL A 106 1.53 2.52 8.96
N GLY A 107 1.94 3.43 8.09
CA GLY A 107 2.75 4.61 8.39
C GLY A 107 4.25 4.38 8.39
N GLU A 108 4.72 3.14 8.24
CA GLU A 108 6.13 2.84 8.07
C GLU A 108 6.62 3.35 6.70
N PRO A 109 7.75 4.09 6.65
CA PRO A 109 8.29 4.56 5.38
C PRO A 109 8.87 3.38 4.59
N VAL A 110 8.44 3.23 3.35
CA VAL A 110 8.91 2.19 2.43
C VAL A 110 9.31 2.81 1.10
N VAL A 111 10.35 2.26 0.48
CA VAL A 111 10.89 2.77 -0.79
C VAL A 111 10.40 1.90 -1.93
N HIS A 112 9.65 2.50 -2.85
CA HIS A 112 9.29 1.89 -4.12
C HIS A 112 10.39 2.21 -5.11
N ARG A 113 11.02 1.19 -5.70
CA ARG A 113 12.15 1.33 -6.63
C ARG A 113 11.86 0.58 -7.92
N TRP A 114 11.99 1.28 -9.04
CA TRP A 114 11.97 0.71 -10.39
C TRP A 114 13.38 0.77 -10.95
N SER A 115 13.83 -0.28 -11.64
CA SER A 115 15.15 -0.32 -12.27
C SER A 115 15.10 -1.10 -13.57
N CYS A 116 15.92 -0.72 -14.54
CA CYS A 116 16.04 -1.43 -15.83
C CYS A 116 17.52 -1.69 -16.13
N ASN A 117 17.85 -2.91 -16.57
CA ASN A 117 19.23 -3.30 -16.85
C ASN A 117 19.72 -2.85 -18.24
N SER A 118 19.70 -1.55 -18.52
CA SER A 118 20.20 -1.02 -19.80
C SER A 118 20.92 0.31 -19.65
N ASN A 119 22.08 0.39 -20.30
CA ASN A 119 22.89 1.60 -20.36
C ASN A 119 22.43 2.54 -21.47
N SER A 120 21.72 2.03 -22.49
CA SER A 120 21.29 2.80 -23.67
C SER A 120 19.85 3.30 -23.59
N HIS A 121 19.06 2.79 -22.65
CA HIS A 121 17.64 3.12 -22.49
C HIS A 121 17.36 3.66 -21.08
N GLY A 122 16.59 4.74 -21.00
CA GLY A 122 15.94 5.20 -19.78
C GLY A 122 14.48 4.73 -19.75
N PHE A 123 13.75 5.13 -18.71
CA PHE A 123 12.33 4.79 -18.59
C PHE A 123 11.55 5.85 -17.82
N LEU A 124 10.25 5.94 -18.12
CA LEU A 124 9.23 6.70 -17.39
C LEU A 124 8.32 5.73 -16.67
N VAL A 125 8.08 5.96 -15.37
CA VAL A 125 7.04 5.26 -14.61
C VAL A 125 5.73 6.03 -14.72
N HIS A 126 4.66 5.34 -15.13
CA HIS A 126 3.33 5.93 -15.30
C HIS A 126 2.21 4.90 -15.05
N SER A 127 0.96 5.36 -15.06
CA SER A 127 -0.23 4.51 -14.90
C SER A 127 -0.15 3.59 -13.68
N CYS A 128 0.26 4.14 -12.53
CA CYS A 128 0.34 3.36 -11.30
C CYS A 128 -1.02 3.26 -10.63
N VAL A 129 -1.40 2.04 -10.27
CA VAL A 129 -2.63 1.72 -9.55
C VAL A 129 -2.32 0.85 -8.34
N VAL A 130 -3.11 1.01 -7.29
CA VAL A 130 -3.19 0.07 -6.17
C VAL A 130 -4.50 -0.70 -6.26
N ARG A 131 -4.42 -2.02 -6.16
CA ARG A 131 -5.56 -2.93 -6.19
C ARG A 131 -5.79 -3.55 -4.83
N ASP A 132 -7.06 -3.71 -4.49
CA ASP A 132 -7.47 -4.53 -3.36
C ASP A 132 -7.64 -6.00 -3.77
N GLN A 133 -8.06 -6.87 -2.84
CA GLN A 133 -8.29 -8.28 -3.12
C GLN A 133 -9.52 -8.54 -4.02
N THR A 134 -10.42 -7.57 -4.13
CA THR A 134 -11.62 -7.65 -4.99
C THR A 134 -11.33 -7.25 -6.44
N GLY A 135 -10.14 -6.70 -6.70
CA GLY A 135 -9.73 -6.17 -8.00
C GLY A 135 -10.13 -4.71 -8.22
N THR A 136 -10.65 -4.03 -7.21
CA THR A 136 -10.94 -2.60 -7.25
C THR A 136 -9.63 -1.82 -7.37
N GLU A 137 -9.49 -1.05 -8.44
CA GLU A 137 -8.28 -0.28 -8.73
C GLU A 137 -8.43 1.18 -8.28
N TYR A 138 -7.39 1.70 -7.65
CA TYR A 138 -7.26 3.12 -7.35
C TYR A 138 -6.01 3.69 -8.00
N LYS A 139 -6.16 4.72 -8.82
CA LYS A 139 -5.08 5.32 -9.60
C LYS A 139 -4.27 6.28 -8.74
N LEU A 140 -2.96 6.04 -8.66
CA LEU A 140 -1.99 6.82 -7.90
C LEU A 140 -1.16 7.74 -8.80
N VAL A 141 -0.81 7.26 -9.99
CA VAL A 141 -0.04 8.01 -11.01
C VAL A 141 -0.77 7.96 -12.34
N ASP A 142 -0.86 9.09 -13.02
CA ASP A 142 -1.52 9.20 -14.31
C ASP A 142 -0.71 8.59 -15.47
N GLU A 143 -1.30 8.56 -16.66
CA GLU A 143 -0.67 8.02 -17.88
C GLU A 143 0.57 8.83 -18.32
N ARG A 144 0.74 10.05 -17.80
CA ARG A 144 1.87 10.93 -18.09
C ARG A 144 2.96 10.85 -17.02
N GLY A 145 2.78 10.02 -15.99
CA GLY A 145 3.72 9.92 -14.87
C GLY A 145 3.51 10.97 -13.77
N CYS A 146 2.42 11.73 -13.80
CA CYS A 146 2.09 12.72 -12.77
C CYS A 146 1.38 12.04 -11.60
N VAL A 147 1.83 12.31 -10.38
CA VAL A 147 1.18 11.78 -9.17
C VAL A 147 -0.14 12.50 -8.93
N ILE A 148 -1.22 11.72 -8.81
CA ILE A 148 -2.59 12.24 -8.59
C ILE A 148 -2.81 12.53 -7.11
N GLU A 149 -2.41 11.59 -6.24
CA GLU A 149 -2.65 11.66 -4.79
C GLU A 149 -1.35 11.91 -4.02
N LYS A 150 -0.94 13.19 -3.98
CA LYS A 150 0.33 13.62 -3.34
C LYS A 150 0.40 13.35 -1.84
N ASN A 151 -0.74 13.15 -1.18
CA ASN A 151 -0.80 12.83 0.25
C ASN A 151 -0.39 11.38 0.54
N LEU A 152 -0.58 10.46 -0.43
CA LEU A 152 -0.23 9.05 -0.29
C LEU A 152 1.12 8.73 -0.90
N VAL A 153 1.41 9.35 -2.05
CA VAL A 153 2.63 9.09 -2.83
C VAL A 153 3.27 10.43 -3.19
N PRO A 154 4.55 10.69 -2.86
CA PRO A 154 5.25 11.86 -3.36
C PRO A 154 5.74 11.64 -4.79
N ASP A 155 6.17 12.72 -5.44
CA ASP A 155 6.67 12.70 -6.81
C ASP A 155 7.84 11.71 -6.97
N ILE A 156 7.84 10.98 -8.09
CA ILE A 156 8.85 9.94 -8.36
C ILE A 156 10.18 10.61 -8.72
N THR A 157 11.24 10.25 -7.99
CA THR A 157 12.59 10.74 -8.21
C THR A 157 13.35 9.80 -9.15
N TYR A 158 13.95 10.35 -10.20
CA TYR A 158 14.75 9.58 -11.16
C TYR A 158 16.24 9.78 -10.89
N ALA A 159 17.01 8.69 -11.00
CA ALA A 159 18.46 8.79 -11.00
C ALA A 159 18.95 9.62 -12.19
N SER A 160 20.07 10.32 -12.03
CA SER A 160 20.63 11.18 -13.09
C SER A 160 20.97 10.41 -14.37
N ASP A 161 21.33 9.14 -14.25
CA ASP A 161 21.61 8.24 -15.37
C ASP A 161 20.37 7.50 -15.89
N LEU A 162 19.18 7.76 -15.34
CA LEU A 162 17.91 7.09 -15.65
C LEU A 162 17.98 5.55 -15.51
N SER A 163 18.91 5.02 -14.70
CA SER A 163 19.05 3.58 -14.47
C SER A 163 18.02 3.04 -13.47
N TYR A 164 17.59 3.88 -12.53
CA TYR A 164 16.53 3.58 -11.59
C TYR A 164 15.70 4.84 -11.27
N ALA A 165 14.50 4.60 -10.77
CA ALA A 165 13.61 5.61 -10.22
C ALA A 165 13.11 5.12 -8.86
N TYR A 166 12.80 6.05 -7.95
CA TYR A 166 12.30 5.70 -6.64
C TYR A 166 11.38 6.76 -6.06
N THR A 167 10.53 6.33 -5.15
CA THR A 167 9.75 7.22 -4.27
C THR A 167 9.64 6.59 -2.90
N THR A 168 9.58 7.42 -1.86
CA THR A 168 9.42 6.96 -0.48
C THR A 168 7.99 7.27 -0.05
N ILE A 169 7.20 6.24 0.23
CA ILE A 169 5.81 6.38 0.67
C ILE A 169 5.67 5.90 2.10
N ASN A 170 4.70 6.44 2.83
CA ASN A 170 4.27 5.85 4.08
C ASN A 170 3.29 4.74 3.77
N ALA A 171 3.56 3.52 4.23
CA ALA A 171 2.74 2.36 3.95
C ALA A 171 1.28 2.61 4.38
N PHE A 172 0.34 2.30 3.49
CA PHE A 172 -1.10 2.46 3.70
C PHE A 172 -1.84 1.21 3.23
N ARG A 173 -3.07 1.03 3.69
CA ARG A 173 -3.93 -0.08 3.26
C ARG A 173 -5.38 0.32 3.16
N PHE A 174 -6.18 -0.43 2.41
CA PHE A 174 -7.64 -0.27 2.45
C PHE A 174 -8.17 -0.69 3.82
N ALA A 175 -9.25 -0.05 4.29
CA ALA A 175 -9.77 -0.22 5.65
C ALA A 175 -10.06 -1.70 6.01
N GLU A 176 -10.65 -2.44 5.08
CA GLU A 176 -11.09 -3.81 5.27
C GLU A 176 -10.09 -4.86 4.73
N GLN A 177 -8.97 -4.44 4.17
CA GLN A 177 -8.02 -5.34 3.51
C GLN A 177 -6.67 -5.33 4.20
N ILE A 178 -6.06 -6.51 4.29
CA ILE A 178 -4.73 -6.73 4.86
C ILE A 178 -3.61 -6.71 3.82
N MET A 179 -3.96 -6.82 2.54
CA MET A 179 -3.02 -6.89 1.42
C MET A 179 -3.38 -5.82 0.39
N VAL A 180 -2.36 -5.21 -0.17
CA VAL A 180 -2.46 -4.26 -1.28
C VAL A 180 -1.55 -4.74 -2.41
N HIS A 181 -2.01 -4.62 -3.65
CA HIS A 181 -1.20 -4.95 -4.82
C HIS A 181 -0.92 -3.68 -5.62
N PHE A 182 0.35 -3.30 -5.70
CA PHE A 182 0.78 -2.13 -6.45
C PHE A 182 1.25 -2.53 -7.85
N SER A 183 0.83 -1.77 -8.87
CA SER A 183 1.11 -2.08 -10.27
C SER A 183 1.32 -0.78 -11.04
N CYS A 184 2.44 -0.64 -11.73
CA CYS A 184 2.70 0.46 -12.65
C CYS A 184 3.05 -0.05 -14.03
N GLN A 185 2.84 0.80 -15.02
CA GLN A 185 3.40 0.64 -16.34
C GLN A 185 4.67 1.48 -16.47
N ILE A 186 5.53 1.09 -17.40
CA ILE A 186 6.72 1.85 -17.74
C ILE A 186 6.82 2.01 -19.24
N THR A 187 7.29 3.17 -19.67
CA THR A 187 7.62 3.45 -21.07
C THR A 187 9.12 3.62 -21.19
N LEU A 188 9.75 2.90 -22.12
CA LEU A 188 11.19 2.97 -22.37
C LEU A 188 11.50 4.11 -23.35
N CYS A 189 12.65 4.76 -23.16
CA CYS A 189 13.17 5.78 -24.05
C CYS A 189 14.64 5.53 -24.36
N GLN A 190 15.11 5.96 -25.53
CA GLN A 190 16.52 5.84 -25.89
C GLN A 190 17.28 7.07 -25.37
N LYS A 191 18.39 6.86 -24.65
CA LYS A 191 19.18 7.96 -24.07
C LYS A 191 19.94 8.78 -25.10
N ARG A 192 20.20 8.21 -26.28
CA ARG A 192 20.82 8.93 -27.40
C ARG A 192 19.84 9.94 -27.98
N ASP A 193 20.39 10.98 -28.61
CA ASP A 193 19.62 12.00 -29.34
C ASP A 193 18.53 12.68 -28.50
N GLN A 194 18.75 12.84 -27.19
CA GLN A 194 17.80 13.45 -26.25
C GLN A 194 16.43 12.74 -26.22
N GLY A 195 16.33 11.48 -26.62
CA GLY A 195 15.06 10.74 -26.69
C GLY A 195 14.35 10.51 -25.35
N CYS A 196 14.99 10.86 -24.24
CA CYS A 196 14.41 10.84 -22.89
C CYS A 196 14.11 12.24 -22.33
N GLU A 197 14.24 13.30 -23.13
CA GLU A 197 13.96 14.66 -22.69
C GLU A 197 12.45 14.83 -22.43
N GLY A 198 12.09 15.30 -21.22
CA GLY A 198 10.70 15.42 -20.77
C GLY A 198 10.10 14.20 -20.04
N ILE A 199 10.86 13.09 -19.91
CA ILE A 199 10.44 11.91 -19.14
C ILE A 199 10.68 12.08 -17.63
N ALA A 200 11.69 12.86 -17.25
CA ALA A 200 11.70 13.43 -15.91
C ALA A 200 10.65 14.54 -15.92
N VAL A 201 9.50 14.30 -15.29
CA VAL A 201 8.51 15.34 -14.99
C VAL A 201 9.29 16.46 -14.32
N SER A 202 9.57 17.50 -15.11
CA SER A 202 10.32 18.71 -14.81
C SER A 202 11.06 18.69 -13.48
N ILE A 203 12.39 18.55 -13.51
CA ILE A 203 13.24 19.12 -12.46
C ILE A 203 12.70 20.53 -12.19
N ASP A 204 12.20 20.70 -10.98
CA ASP A 204 11.41 21.82 -10.50
C ASP A 204 12.00 23.17 -10.96
N ASN A 205 11.45 23.75 -12.03
CA ASN A 205 11.89 25.06 -12.53
C ASN A 205 11.25 26.20 -11.71
N ARG A 206 11.09 26.00 -10.41
CA ARG A 206 10.30 26.87 -9.51
C ARG A 206 11.07 27.40 -8.30
N SER A 207 12.40 27.34 -8.32
CA SER A 207 13.26 27.93 -7.27
C SER A 207 14.31 28.94 -7.77
N ILE A 208 14.12 29.57 -8.93
CA ILE A 208 14.90 30.77 -9.32
C ILE A 208 13.96 31.89 -9.78
N PHE A 209 13.06 32.37 -8.91
CA PHE A 209 12.50 33.73 -9.02
C PHE A 209 11.90 34.13 -7.67
N THR A 210 12.75 34.36 -6.66
CA THR A 210 12.45 35.26 -5.54
C THR A 210 13.75 35.86 -4.98
N GLY A 211 14.03 37.10 -5.37
CA GLY A 211 14.59 38.13 -4.48
C GLY A 211 16.09 38.12 -4.17
N SER A 212 16.83 39.01 -4.84
CA SER A 212 17.53 40.09 -4.12
C SER A 212 17.83 41.25 -5.09
N GLU A 213 17.08 42.34 -4.93
CA GLU A 213 17.67 43.68 -4.97
C GLU A 213 18.85 43.69 -3.98
N GLN A 214 20.03 44.12 -4.45
CA GLN A 214 20.97 45.00 -3.74
C GLN A 214 22.28 45.13 -4.55
N LEU A 215 22.34 46.14 -5.42
CA LEU A 215 23.33 47.24 -5.49
C LEU A 215 23.16 48.00 -6.80
#